data_AF-D7N5X6-F1
#
_entry.id   AF-D7N5X6-F1
#
_cell.length_a   1.000
_cell.length_b   1.000
_cell.length_c   1.000
_cell.angle_alpha   90.00
_cell.angle_beta   90.00
_cell.angle_gamma   90.00
#
_symmetry.space_group_name_H-M   'P 1'
#
loop_
_entity.id
_entity.type
_entity.pdbx_description
1 polymer ?
#
loop_
_entity_poly.entity_id
_entity_poly.type
_entity_poly.pdbx_seq_one_letter_code
_entity_poly.pdbx_strand_id
1 'polypeptide(L)' 'MNYEYNLNKLKEELEKAKNLKYKAEAKLEQLNVQKEEIIKEIKSHGIEPEHLDEEIEKLKNEIDDLFKKANELIPRD' A
#
# COMPACT_ATOMS: atom_id res chain seq x y z
N MET A 1 -11.99 -8.60 52.14
CA MET A 1 -12.11 -7.99 50.79
C MET A 1 -10.75 -8.09 50.13
N ASN A 2 -10.67 -8.72 48.95
CA ASN A 2 -9.41 -9.03 48.29
C ASN A 2 -8.96 -7.88 47.35
N TYR A 3 -8.74 -6.70 47.93
CA TYR A 3 -8.41 -5.48 47.18
C TYR A 3 -7.05 -5.57 46.47
N GLU A 4 -6.09 -6.26 47.08
CA GLU A 4 -4.76 -6.45 46.51
C GLU A 4 -4.78 -7.32 45.26
N TYR A 5 -5.59 -8.39 45.25
CA TYR A 5 -5.81 -9.20 44.06
C TYR A 5 -6.43 -8.39 42.91
N ASN A 6 -7.44 -7.58 43.21
CA ASN A 6 -8.08 -6.73 42.20
C ASN A 6 -7.11 -5.66 41.64
N LEU A 7 -6.27 -5.07 42.49
CA LEU A 7 -5.28 -4.09 42.07
C LEU A 7 -4.20 -4.71 41.16
N ASN A 8 -3.73 -5.91 41.50
CA ASN A 8 -2.79 -6.65 40.66
C ASN A 8 -3.39 -7.01 39.31
N LYS A 9 -4.65 -7.46 39.27
CA LYS A 9 -5.35 -7.75 38.01
C LYS A 9 -5.47 -6.51 37.11
N LEU A 10 -5.86 -5.36 37.68
CA LEU A 10 -5.93 -4.10 36.94
C LEU A 10 -4.57 -3.68 36.39
N LYS A 11 -3.50 -3.87 37.17
CA LYS A 11 -2.13 -3.57 36.72
C LYS A 11 -1.70 -4.46 35.55
N GLU A 12 -2.01 -5.75 35.60
CA GLU A 12 -1.72 -6.68 34.49
C GLU A 12 -2.51 -6.34 33.23
N GLU A 13 -3.80 -6.02 33.36
CA GLU A 13 -4.64 -5.60 32.23
C GLU A 13 -4.13 -4.30 31.61
N LEU A 14 -3.69 -3.34 32.43
CA LEU A 14 -3.09 -2.09 31.97
C LEU A 14 -1.79 -2.33 31.20
N GLU A 15 -0.91 -3.19 31.69
CA GLU A 15 0.34 -3.53 30.98
C GLU A 15 0.08 -4.26 29.66
N LYS A 16 -0.91 -5.15 29.61
CA LYS A 16 -1.35 -5.78 28.36
C LYS A 16 -1.86 -4.73 27.36
N ALA A 17 -2.69 -3.80 27.82
CA ALA A 17 -3.23 -2.73 26.98
C ALA A 17 -2.14 -1.80 26.45
N LYS A 18 -1.17 -1.41 27.28
CA LYS A 18 -0.01 -0.62 26.84
C LYS A 18 0.80 -1.35 25.77
N ASN A 19 1.10 -2.63 25.99
CA ASN A 19 1.84 -3.44 25.02
C ASN A 19 1.09 -3.56 23.69
N LEU A 20 -0.23 -3.72 23.71
CA LEU A 20 -1.05 -3.72 22.50
C LEU A 20 -1.00 -2.37 21.78
N LYS A 21 -1.09 -1.27 22.52
CA LYS A 21 -0.98 0.09 21.97
C LYS A 21 0.37 0.29 21.28
N TYR A 22 1.48 -0.02 21.94
CA TYR A 22 2.82 0.14 21.36
C TYR A 22 3.00 -0.69 20.08
N LYS A 23 2.49 -1.93 20.06
CA LYS A 23 2.53 -2.76 18.85
C LYS A 23 1.71 -2.17 17.71
N ALA A 24 0.54 -1.61 18.01
CA ALA A 24 -0.32 -0.97 17.02
C ALA A 24 0.34 0.30 16.46
N GLU A 25 0.96 1.12 17.31
CA GLU A 25 1.69 2.32 16.92
C GLU A 25 2.88 1.98 16.01
N ALA A 26 3.71 1.00 16.40
CA ALA A 26 4.83 0.55 15.57
C ALA A 26 4.37 -0.01 14.21
N LYS A 27 3.27 -0.76 14.19
CA LYS A 27 2.70 -1.27 12.93
C LYS A 27 2.16 -0.15 12.04
N LEU A 28 1.53 0.86 12.63
CA LEU A 28 1.03 2.01 11.89
C LEU A 28 2.18 2.80 11.27
N GLU A 29 3.25 3.04 12.03
CA GLU A 29 4.46 3.71 11.53
C GLU A 29 5.06 2.94 10.35
N GLN A 30 5.23 1.62 10.48
CA GLN A 30 5.73 0.78 9.39
C GLN A 30 4.85 0.86 8.13
N LEU A 31 3.51 0.83 8.28
CA LEU A 31 2.59 0.94 7.15
C LEU A 31 2.65 2.31 6.48
N ASN A 32 2.84 3.38 7.24
CA ASN A 32 2.99 4.73 6.69
C ASN A 32 4.28 4.84 5.86
N VAL A 33 5.41 4.30 6.36
CA VAL A 33 6.67 4.26 5.61
C VAL A 33 6.49 3.49 4.29
N GLN A 34 5.89 2.30 4.33
CA GLN A 34 5.62 1.51 3.12
C GLN A 34 4.73 2.26 2.13
N LYS A 35 3.69 2.94 2.62
CA LYS A 35 2.81 3.76 1.77
C LYS A 35 3.60 4.88 1.08
N GLU A 36 4.45 5.59 1.81
CA GLU A 36 5.27 6.67 1.23
C GLU A 36 6.27 6.16 0.19
N GLU A 37 6.87 4.99 0.42
CA GLU A 37 7.76 4.33 -0.56
C GLU A 37 7.02 4.00 -1.86
N ILE A 38 5.85 3.36 -1.76
CA ILE A 38 5.01 3.04 -2.93
C ILE A 38 4.62 4.30 -3.70
N ILE A 39 4.22 5.38 -3.00
CA ILE A 39 3.86 6.64 -3.65
C ILE A 39 5.07 7.27 -4.34
N LYS A 40 6.25 7.22 -3.73
CA LYS A 40 7.49 7.72 -4.35
C LYS A 40 7.84 6.93 -5.59
N GLU A 41 7.72 5.60 -5.57
CA GLU A 41 7.94 4.75 -6.75
C GLU A 41 6.99 5.12 -7.89
N ILE A 42 5.69 5.21 -7.62
CA ILE A 42 4.67 5.60 -8.62
C ILE A 42 5.01 6.97 -9.23
N LYS A 43 5.31 7.96 -8.38
CA LYS A 43 5.72 9.31 -8.83
C LYS A 43 7.02 9.31 -9.60
N SER A 44 7.96 8.41 -9.29
CA SER A 44 9.23 8.30 -10.03
C SER A 44 9.03 7.84 -11.48
N HIS A 45 7.93 7.14 -11.77
CA HIS A 45 7.50 6.80 -13.13
C HIS A 45 6.74 7.95 -13.82
N GLY A 46 6.61 9.12 -13.18
CA GLY A 46 5.89 10.28 -13.71
C GLY A 46 4.38 10.17 -13.65
N ILE A 47 3.85 9.23 -12.85
CA ILE A 47 2.44 8.94 -12.71
C ILE A 47 2.00 9.34 -11.29
N GLU A 48 0.79 9.87 -11.14
CA GLU A 48 0.20 10.08 -9.81
C GLU A 48 -0.59 8.83 -9.40
N PRO A 49 -0.61 8.43 -8.10
CA PRO A 49 -1.30 7.23 -7.65
C PRO A 49 -2.76 7.11 -8.10
N GLU A 50 -3.45 8.24 -8.19
CA GLU A 50 -4.85 8.32 -8.61
C GLU A 50 -5.06 8.02 -10.10
N HIS A 51 -4.01 8.18 -10.92
CA HIS A 51 -4.06 7.98 -12.38
C HIS A 51 -3.40 6.67 -12.81
N LEU A 52 -3.00 5.80 -11.87
CA LEU A 52 -2.29 4.57 -12.20
C LEU A 52 -3.11 3.66 -13.12
N ASP A 53 -4.39 3.48 -12.83
CA ASP A 53 -5.29 2.64 -13.64
C ASP A 53 -5.52 3.24 -15.02
N GLU A 54 -5.66 4.57 -15.11
CA GLU A 54 -5.84 5.28 -16.38
C GLU A 54 -4.60 5.16 -17.28
N GLU A 55 -3.40 5.31 -16.71
CA GLU A 55 -2.15 5.15 -17.46
C GLU A 55 -1.94 3.70 -17.91
N ILE A 56 -2.34 2.70 -17.11
CA ILE A 56 -2.32 1.29 -17.52
C ILE A 56 -3.22 1.07 -18.74
N GLU A 57 -4.45 1.57 -18.71
CA GLU A 57 -5.38 1.42 -19.84
C GLU A 57 -4.91 2.17 -21.09
N LYS A 58 -4.34 3.36 -20.92
CA LYS A 58 -3.74 4.12 -22.03
C LYS A 58 -2.59 3.36 -22.68
N LEU A 59 -1.68 2.80 -21.88
CA LEU A 59 -0.56 2.00 -22.38
C LEU A 59 -1.02 0.73 -23.11
N LYS A 60 -2.05 0.03 -22.59
CA LYS A 60 -2.64 -1.13 -23.28
C LYS A 60 -3.20 -0.76 -24.65
N ASN A 61 -3.97 0.33 -24.72
CA ASN A 61 -4.54 0.81 -25.98
C ASN A 61 -3.44 1.19 -26.98
N GLU A 62 -2.37 1.86 -26.51
CA GLU A 62 -1.23 2.23 -27.34
C GLU A 62 -0.50 0.99 -27.88
N ILE A 63 -0.31 -0.03 -27.06
CA ILE A 63 0.26 -1.32 -27.47
C ILE A 63 -0.59 -1.96 -28.58
N ASP A 64 -1.91 -2.05 -28.39
CA ASP A 64 -2.81 -2.64 -29.39
C ASP A 64 -2.79 -1.86 -30.71
N ASP A 65 -2.74 -0.53 -30.65
CA ASP A 65 -2.69 0.33 -31.84
C ASP A 65 -1.35 0.19 -32.58
N LEU A 66 -0.24 0.09 -31.84
CA LEU A 66 1.09 -0.21 -32.40
C LEU A 66 1.13 -1.59 -33.05
N PHE A 67 0.53 -2.61 -32.44
CA PHE A 67 0.43 -3.94 -33.05
C PHE A 67 -0.38 -3.94 -34.34
N LYS A 68 -1.49 -3.18 -34.40
CA LYS A 68 -2.27 -3.02 -35.63
C LYS A 68 -1.44 -2.36 -36.73
N LYS A 69 -0.83 -1.22 -36.42
CA LYS A 69 0.05 -0.49 -37.37
C LYS A 69 1.20 -1.37 -37.86
N ALA A 70 1.84 -2.11 -36.97
CA ALA A 70 2.91 -3.04 -37.34
C ALA A 70 2.40 -4.14 -38.30
N ASN A 71 1.22 -4.70 -38.06
CA ASN A 71 0.63 -5.70 -38.95
C ASN A 71 0.25 -5.13 -40.33
N GLU A 72 -0.22 -3.88 -40.40
CA GLU A 72 -0.56 -3.20 -41.67
C GLU A 72 0.70 -2.83 -42.47
N LEU A 73 1.79 -2.50 -41.78
CA LEU A 73 3.07 -2.14 -42.40
C LEU A 73 3.87 -3.35 -42.88
N ILE A 74 3.54 -4.57 -42.44
CA ILE A 74 4.13 -5.80 -42.97
C ILE A 74 3.38 -6.15 -44.26
N PRO A 75 4.03 -6.06 -45.44
CA PRO A 75 3.43 -6.54 -46.68
C PRO A 75 3.18 -8.04 -46.51
N ARG A 76 1.91 -8.44 -46.54
CA ARG A 76 1.52 -9.84 -46.69
C ARG A 76 1.23 -10.03 -48.17
N ASP A 77 2.04 -10.86 -48.83
CA ASP A 77 1.80 -11.35 -50.19
C ASP A 77 0.39 -11.95 -50.34
#